data_AF-A0A7S0RQ50-F1
#
_entry.id   AF-A0A7S0RQ50-F1
#
_cell.length_a   1.000
_cell.length_b   1.000
_cell.length_c   1.000
_cell.angle_alpha   90.00
_cell.angle_beta   90.00
_cell.angle_gamma   90.00
#
_symmetry.space_group_name_H-M   'P 1'
#
loop_
_entity.id
_entity.type
_entity.pdbx_description
1 polymer ?
#
loop_
_entity_poly.entity_id
_entity_poly.type
_entity_poly.pdbx_seq_one_letter_code
_entity_poly.pdbx_strand_id
1 'polypeptide(L)'
;SADVFSYAIVVWEMLTGNLPWVDRFRGRKNVAQQEVVEHVVEQVLVAGMRPFIPAWVQPEVHALLLECWSTNPEDRPCMEEVIHRLKCTPRWDTDGRLLRQAYEARQWVKGLEAERREEGPRGNQQAHGGGRQDGEVRSGSRSNGDVGSRIGYSDRPSEQTGDRGREHF
;
A
#
# COMPACT_ATOMS: atom_id res chain seq x y z
N SER A 1 -1.95 -23.01 -13.75
CA SER A 1 -1.52 -22.77 -12.35
C SER A 1 -1.69 -21.31 -11.92
N ALA A 2 -2.19 -21.05 -10.70
CA ALA A 2 -2.29 -19.70 -10.12
C ALA A 2 -0.92 -19.13 -9.69
N ASP A 3 0.00 -19.98 -9.25
CA ASP A 3 1.35 -19.57 -8.83
C ASP A 3 2.18 -19.03 -10.01
N VAL A 4 2.04 -19.65 -11.19
CA VAL A 4 2.70 -19.17 -12.43
C VAL A 4 2.20 -17.79 -12.81
N PHE A 5 0.90 -17.55 -12.64
CA PHE A 5 0.29 -16.25 -12.93
C PHE A 5 0.83 -15.18 -11.98
N SER A 6 0.77 -15.43 -10.67
CA SER A 6 1.23 -14.47 -9.65
C SER A 6 2.72 -14.21 -9.76
N TYR A 7 3.53 -15.23 -10.06
CA TYR A 7 4.95 -15.07 -10.35
C TYR A 7 5.20 -14.13 -11.53
N ALA A 8 4.46 -14.28 -12.63
CA ALA A 8 4.58 -13.39 -13.79
C ALA A 8 4.17 -11.94 -13.50
N ILE A 9 3.21 -11.70 -12.61
CA ILE A 9 2.88 -10.35 -12.12
C ILE A 9 4.07 -9.75 -11.36
N VAL A 10 4.71 -10.53 -10.48
CA VAL A 10 5.90 -10.08 -9.73
C VAL A 10 7.07 -9.80 -10.70
N VAL A 11 7.29 -10.65 -11.71
CA VAL A 11 8.28 -10.40 -12.77
C VAL A 11 7.99 -9.09 -13.50
N TRP A 12 6.74 -8.82 -13.86
CA TRP A 12 6.34 -7.56 -14.49
C TRP A 12 6.55 -6.34 -13.57
N GLU A 13 6.24 -6.46 -12.28
CA GLU A 13 6.49 -5.40 -11.28
C GLU A 13 7.99 -5.10 -11.17
N MET A 14 8.83 -6.15 -11.15
CA MET A 14 10.28 -6.00 -11.08
C MET A 14 10.86 -5.36 -12.34
N LEU A 15 10.32 -5.69 -13.51
CA LEU A 15 10.70 -5.07 -14.78
C LEU A 15 10.34 -3.57 -14.77
N THR A 16 9.09 -3.24 -14.47
CA THR A 16 8.57 -1.88 -14.64
C THR A 16 8.83 -0.96 -13.45
N GLY A 17 9.10 -1.52 -12.27
CA GLY A 17 9.19 -0.78 -11.00
C GLY A 17 7.84 -0.20 -10.54
N ASN A 18 6.73 -0.63 -11.14
CA ASN A 18 5.41 -0.09 -10.88
C ASN A 18 4.49 -1.16 -10.28
N LEU A 19 3.55 -0.71 -9.44
CA LEU A 19 2.40 -1.51 -9.10
C LEU A 19 1.49 -1.66 -10.34
N PRO A 20 0.91 -2.85 -10.57
CA PRO A 20 -0.06 -3.04 -11.64
C PRO A 20 -1.22 -2.05 -11.52
N TRP A 21 -1.56 -1.37 -12.61
CA TRP A 21 -2.67 -0.39 -12.70
C TRP A 21 -2.57 0.79 -11.71
N VAL A 22 -1.35 1.18 -11.31
CA VAL A 22 -1.10 2.25 -10.31
C VAL A 22 -1.76 3.59 -10.61
N ASP A 23 -2.07 3.88 -11.88
CA ASP A 23 -2.72 5.13 -12.28
C ASP A 23 -4.06 5.38 -11.58
N ARG A 24 -4.76 4.32 -11.16
CA ARG A 24 -6.02 4.41 -10.42
C ARG A 24 -5.85 4.91 -8.99
N PHE A 25 -4.64 4.79 -8.44
CA PHE A 25 -4.26 5.28 -7.12
C PHE A 25 -3.53 6.63 -7.18
N ARG A 26 -3.29 7.17 -8.38
CA ARG A 26 -2.54 8.42 -8.57
C ARG A 26 -3.23 9.57 -7.82
N GLY A 27 -2.47 10.29 -7.01
CA GLY A 27 -2.96 11.42 -6.21
C GLY A 27 -3.60 11.03 -4.88
N ARG A 28 -3.80 9.73 -4.60
CA ARG A 28 -4.21 9.26 -3.27
C ARG A 28 -2.98 9.13 -2.36
N LYS A 29 -3.10 9.63 -1.13
CA LYS A 29 -2.12 9.41 -0.05
C LYS A 29 -2.64 8.29 0.85
N ASN A 30 -1.74 7.46 1.39
CA ASN A 30 -2.06 6.38 2.33
C ASN A 30 -3.02 5.32 1.77
N VAL A 31 -2.75 4.80 0.56
CA VAL A 31 -3.49 3.64 0.04
C VAL A 31 -3.13 2.41 0.87
N ALA A 32 -4.12 1.76 1.47
CA ALA A 32 -3.88 0.55 2.23
C ALA A 32 -3.45 -0.60 1.29
N GLN A 33 -2.55 -1.48 1.76
CA GLN A 33 -2.12 -2.65 0.98
C GLN A 33 -3.30 -3.52 0.54
N GLN A 34 -4.30 -3.66 1.41
CA GLN A 34 -5.52 -4.40 1.12
C GLN A 34 -6.28 -3.84 -0.11
N GLU A 35 -6.37 -2.51 -0.24
CA GLU A 35 -7.03 -1.87 -1.39
C GLU A 35 -6.30 -2.17 -2.71
N VAL A 36 -4.96 -2.25 -2.68
CA VAL A 36 -4.15 -2.61 -3.85
C VAL A 36 -4.42 -4.04 -4.27
N VAL A 37 -4.43 -4.97 -3.31
CA VAL A 37 -4.67 -6.39 -3.56
C VAL A 37 -6.08 -6.60 -4.13
N GLU A 38 -7.10 -6.01 -3.51
CA GLU A 38 -8.49 -6.10 -3.99
C GLU A 38 -8.62 -5.58 -5.41
N HIS A 39 -7.99 -4.44 -5.72
CA HIS A 39 -8.03 -3.89 -7.07
C HIS A 39 -7.33 -4.79 -8.09
N VAL A 40 -6.16 -5.34 -7.77
CA VAL A 40 -5.45 -6.28 -8.65
C VAL A 40 -6.30 -7.50 -8.94
N VAL A 41 -6.94 -8.07 -7.91
CA VAL A 41 -7.83 -9.22 -8.04
C VAL A 41 -9.04 -8.89 -8.92
N GLU A 42 -9.67 -7.73 -8.72
CA GLU A 42 -10.78 -7.24 -9.55
C GLU A 42 -10.36 -7.10 -11.02
N GLN A 43 -9.24 -6.42 -11.30
CA GLN A 43 -8.77 -6.22 -12.67
C GLN A 43 -8.46 -7.55 -13.37
N VAL A 44 -7.84 -8.50 -12.66
CA VAL A 44 -7.45 -9.79 -13.24
C VAL A 44 -8.62 -10.74 -13.41
N LEU A 45 -9.42 -10.94 -12.37
CA LEU A 45 -10.46 -11.97 -12.34
C LEU A 45 -11.78 -11.50 -12.93
N VAL A 46 -12.15 -10.24 -12.70
CA VAL A 46 -13.44 -9.70 -13.14
C VAL A 46 -13.31 -9.03 -14.49
N ALA A 47 -12.34 -8.13 -14.65
CA ALA A 47 -12.16 -7.40 -15.91
C ALA A 47 -11.34 -8.15 -16.95
N GLY A 48 -10.67 -9.25 -16.58
CA GLY A 48 -9.82 -10.01 -17.50
C GLY A 48 -8.60 -9.22 -17.99
N MET A 49 -8.26 -8.11 -17.32
CA MET A 49 -7.19 -7.21 -17.73
C MET A 49 -5.82 -7.82 -17.45
N ARG A 50 -4.82 -7.41 -18.23
CA ARG A 50 -3.40 -7.74 -18.01
C ARG A 50 -2.59 -6.44 -17.92
N PRO A 51 -1.50 -6.41 -17.14
CA PRO A 51 -0.62 -5.26 -17.11
C PRO A 51 -0.04 -4.98 -18.50
N PHE A 52 0.10 -3.71 -18.84
CA PHE A 52 0.75 -3.29 -20.08
C PHE A 52 2.24 -3.64 -20.03
N ILE A 53 2.74 -4.38 -21.01
CA ILE A 53 4.17 -4.72 -21.12
C ILE A 53 4.84 -3.66 -22.00
N PRO A 54 5.82 -2.88 -21.49
CA PRO A 54 6.50 -1.87 -22.29
C PRO A 54 7.34 -2.45 -23.43
N ALA A 55 7.47 -1.70 -24.52
CA ALA A 55 8.20 -2.13 -25.71
C ALA A 55 9.72 -2.32 -25.52
N TRP A 56 10.30 -1.81 -24.42
CA TRP A 56 11.71 -2.03 -24.09
C TRP A 56 11.95 -3.39 -23.44
N VAL A 57 10.90 -4.11 -23.02
CA VAL A 57 11.01 -5.48 -22.51
C VAL A 57 11.37 -6.40 -23.66
N GLN A 58 12.30 -7.32 -23.41
CA GLN A 58 12.77 -8.26 -24.43
C GLN A 58 11.59 -9.09 -24.98
N PRO A 59 11.50 -9.30 -26.31
CA PRO A 59 10.39 -10.02 -26.94
C PRO A 59 10.13 -11.41 -26.33
N GLU A 60 11.18 -12.13 -25.96
CA GLU A 60 11.13 -13.46 -25.37
C GLU A 60 10.46 -13.44 -23.99
N VAL A 61 10.76 -12.42 -23.18
CA VAL A 61 10.18 -12.19 -21.86
C VAL A 61 8.73 -11.73 -22.00
N HIS A 62 8.46 -10.84 -22.96
CA HIS A 62 7.11 -10.39 -23.28
C HIS A 62 6.20 -11.56 -23.64
N ALA A 63 6.63 -12.43 -24.54
CA ALA A 63 5.88 -13.63 -24.92
C ALA A 63 5.66 -14.56 -23.72
N LEU A 64 6.70 -14.80 -22.92
CA LEU A 64 6.61 -15.63 -21.71
C LEU A 64 5.59 -15.08 -20.71
N LEU A 65 5.57 -13.76 -20.46
CA LEU A 65 4.59 -13.15 -19.56
C LEU A 65 3.15 -13.36 -20.04
N LEU A 66 2.91 -13.23 -21.35
CA LEU A 66 1.58 -13.48 -21.93
C LEU A 66 1.14 -14.95 -21.76
N GLU A 67 2.05 -15.91 -21.99
CA GLU A 67 1.78 -17.33 -21.78
C GLU A 67 1.47 -17.65 -20.30
N CYS A 68 2.22 -17.06 -19.36
CA CYS A 68 1.94 -17.19 -17.93
C CYS A 68 0.57 -16.60 -17.52
N TRP A 69 0.06 -15.66 -18.32
CA TRP A 69 -1.20 -14.96 -18.10
C TRP A 69 -2.39 -15.51 -18.90
N SER A 70 -2.22 -16.67 -19.54
CA SER A 70 -3.30 -17.40 -20.23
C SER A 70 -4.53 -17.56 -19.34
N THR A 71 -5.70 -17.29 -19.91
CA THR A 71 -7.00 -17.41 -19.22
C THR A 71 -7.21 -18.85 -18.75
N ASN A 72 -6.96 -19.81 -19.62
CA ASN A 72 -6.97 -21.22 -19.27
C ASN A 72 -5.72 -21.57 -18.43
N PRO A 73 -5.88 -22.10 -17.20
CA PRO A 73 -4.75 -22.48 -16.36
C PRO A 73 -3.84 -23.58 -16.93
N GLU A 74 -4.38 -24.43 -17.82
CA GLU A 74 -3.66 -25.53 -18.47
C GLU A 74 -2.75 -25.07 -19.61
N ASP A 75 -3.04 -23.91 -20.21
CA ASP A 75 -2.22 -23.33 -21.29
C ASP A 75 -0.99 -22.59 -20.74
N ARG A 76 -0.86 -22.50 -19.41
CA ARG A 76 0.28 -21.84 -18.76
C ARG A 76 1.47 -22.81 -18.71
N PRO A 77 2.70 -22.35 -18.98
CA PRO A 77 3.88 -23.19 -18.83
C PRO A 77 4.06 -23.65 -17.38
N CYS A 78 4.77 -24.76 -17.17
CA CYS A 78 5.17 -25.16 -15.83
C CYS A 78 6.22 -24.19 -15.26
N MET A 79 6.34 -24.14 -13.93
CA MET A 79 7.24 -23.20 -13.27
C MET A 79 8.71 -23.45 -13.66
N GLU A 80 9.09 -24.71 -13.86
CA GLU A 80 10.42 -25.11 -14.31
C GLU A 80 10.76 -24.49 -15.65
N GLU A 81 9.81 -24.50 -16.60
CA GLU A 81 9.97 -23.90 -17.92
C GLU A 81 10.10 -22.37 -17.85
N VAL A 82 9.28 -21.73 -17.01
CA VAL A 82 9.36 -20.28 -16.76
C VAL A 82 10.76 -19.89 -16.26
N ILE A 83 11.26 -20.60 -15.24
CA ILE A 83 12.59 -20.37 -14.67
C ILE A 83 13.67 -20.61 -15.72
N HIS A 84 13.56 -21.68 -16.49
CA HIS A 84 14.52 -22.03 -17.53
C HIS A 84 14.59 -20.92 -18.60
N ARG A 85 13.45 -20.51 -19.16
CA ARG A 85 13.38 -19.45 -20.18
C ARG A 85 13.93 -18.13 -19.68
N LEU A 86 13.61 -17.71 -18.45
CA LEU A 86 14.18 -16.50 -17.86
C LEU A 86 15.70 -16.61 -17.71
N LYS A 87 16.23 -17.74 -17.21
CA LYS A 87 17.69 -17.94 -17.08
C LYS A 87 18.42 -17.94 -18.42
N CYS A 88 17.79 -18.49 -19.46
CA CYS A 88 18.35 -18.57 -20.80
C CYS A 88 18.19 -17.27 -21.61
N THR A 89 17.47 -16.27 -21.08
CA THR A 89 17.29 -14.96 -21.72
C THR A 89 18.27 -13.94 -21.11
N PRO A 90 19.41 -13.62 -21.75
CA PRO A 90 20.42 -12.78 -21.13
C PRO A 90 19.91 -11.37 -20.84
N ARG A 91 20.21 -10.84 -19.65
CA ARG A 91 19.91 -9.45 -19.25
C ARG A 91 18.42 -9.12 -19.28
N TRP A 92 17.53 -10.11 -19.09
CA TRP A 92 16.09 -9.85 -19.01
C TRP A 92 15.72 -8.92 -17.85
N ASP A 93 16.54 -8.89 -16.79
CA ASP A 93 16.45 -8.01 -15.63
C ASP A 93 17.26 -6.70 -15.75
N THR A 94 17.96 -6.56 -16.88
CA THR A 94 18.77 -5.47 -17.51
C THR A 94 19.48 -4.39 -16.68
N ASP A 95 19.34 -4.23 -15.38
CA ASP A 95 19.96 -3.09 -14.67
C ASP A 95 20.32 -3.34 -13.20
N GLY A 96 20.31 -4.59 -12.72
CA GLY A 96 20.49 -4.84 -11.29
C GLY A 96 19.41 -4.18 -10.42
N ARG A 97 18.26 -3.81 -11.02
CA ARG A 97 17.09 -3.28 -10.31
C ARG A 97 16.57 -4.29 -9.29
N LEU A 98 16.61 -5.60 -9.62
CA LEU A 98 16.36 -6.68 -8.67
C LEU A 98 17.31 -6.62 -7.46
N LEU A 99 18.61 -6.45 -7.71
CA LEU A 99 19.60 -6.33 -6.64
C LEU A 99 19.36 -5.07 -5.80
N ARG A 100 18.99 -3.95 -6.42
CA ARG A 100 18.70 -2.69 -5.74
C ARG A 100 17.43 -2.75 -4.90
N GLN A 101 16.30 -3.18 -5.47
CA GLN A 101 15.04 -3.34 -4.74
C GLN A 101 15.17 -4.39 -3.62
N ALA A 102 15.81 -5.53 -3.91
CA ALA A 102 16.05 -6.54 -2.88
C ALA A 102 17.01 -6.03 -1.78
N TYR A 103 18.00 -5.21 -2.13
CA TYR A 103 18.88 -4.57 -1.16
C TYR A 103 18.12 -3.56 -0.30
N GLU A 104 17.36 -2.65 -0.92
CA GLU A 104 16.56 -1.62 -0.24
C GLU A 104 15.50 -2.24 0.69
N ALA A 105 14.76 -3.25 0.22
CA ALA A 105 13.82 -4.00 1.04
C ALA A 105 14.51 -4.67 2.24
N ARG A 106 15.69 -5.27 2.04
CA ARG A 106 16.48 -5.84 3.14
C ARG A 106 16.96 -4.78 4.14
N GLN A 107 17.36 -3.60 3.69
CA GLN A 107 17.75 -2.51 4.59
C GLN A 107 16.55 -1.99 5.39
N TRP A 108 15.39 -1.85 4.74
CA TRP A 108 14.18 -1.38 5.39
C TRP A 108 13.70 -2.36 6.47
N VAL A 109 13.67 -3.67 6.19
CA VAL A 109 13.33 -4.71 7.18
C VAL A 109 14.28 -4.65 8.39
N LYS A 110 15.59 -4.50 8.14
CA LYS A 110 16.58 -4.33 9.22
C LYS A 110 16.33 -3.08 10.07
N GLY A 111 15.89 -1.98 9.45
CA GLY A 111 15.50 -0.75 10.14
C GLY A 111 14.31 -0.98 11.07
N LEU A 112 13.25 -1.62 10.59
CA LEU A 112 12.07 -1.95 11.39
C LEU A 112 12.38 -2.89 12.57
N GLU A 113 13.29 -3.84 12.38
CA GLU A 113 13.74 -4.74 13.45
C GLU A 113 14.57 -4.01 14.53
N ALA A 114 15.29 -2.95 14.16
CA ALA A 114 16.02 -2.10 15.09
C ALA A 114 15.08 -1.21 15.90
N GLU A 115 14.12 -0.54 15.25
CA GLU A 115 13.09 0.29 15.90
C GLU A 115 12.26 -0.53 16.91
N ARG A 116 11.83 -1.74 16.53
CA ARG A 116 11.08 -2.65 17.43
C ARG A 116 11.90 -3.13 18.64
N ARG A 117 13.23 -3.12 18.56
CA ARG A 117 14.11 -3.45 19.69
C ARG A 117 14.32 -2.28 20.65
N GLU A 118 14.31 -1.05 20.13
CA GLU A 118 14.46 0.16 20.94
C GLU A 118 13.16 0.53 21.69
N GLU A 119 12.00 0.15 21.16
CA GLU A 119 10.69 0.27 21.83
C GLU A 119 10.42 -0.82 22.91
N GLY A 120 11.47 -1.47 23.43
CA GLY A 120 11.38 -2.40 24.56
C GLY A 120 10.68 -1.79 25.78
N PRO A 121 10.07 -2.62 26.65
CA PRO A 121 8.99 -2.19 27.53
C PRO A 121 9.47 -1.09 28.48
N ARG A 122 8.89 0.11 28.34
CA ARG A 122 8.99 1.17 29.36
C ARG A 122 8.33 0.63 30.62
N GLY A 123 9.16 0.08 31.51
CA GLY A 123 8.74 -0.44 32.80
C GLY A 123 7.97 0.61 33.57
N ASN A 124 6.71 0.31 33.87
CA ASN A 124 5.88 1.11 34.76
C ASN A 124 6.45 0.97 36.18
N GLN A 125 7.29 1.90 36.62
CA GLN A 125 7.69 2.01 38.03
C GLN A 125 6.59 2.73 38.79
N GLN A 126 5.60 1.97 39.25
CA GLN A 126 4.76 2.38 40.36
C GLN A 126 5.49 2.02 41.66
N ALA A 127 6.24 2.98 42.19
CA ALA A 127 6.91 2.84 43.48
C ALA A 127 5.86 2.81 44.60
N HIS A 128 5.60 1.62 45.13
CA HIS A 128 5.02 1.46 46.46
C HIS A 128 6.13 1.71 47.50
N GLY A 129 5.99 2.78 48.28
CA GLY A 129 6.79 3.06 49.47
C GLY A 129 6.01 3.95 50.43
N GLY A 130 5.55 3.37 51.53
CA GLY A 130 4.70 4.03 52.53
C GLY A 130 5.46 4.92 53.52
N GLY A 131 4.73 5.80 54.20
CA GLY A 131 5.19 6.59 55.35
C GLY A 131 4.14 7.62 55.78
N ARG A 132 3.69 7.53 57.04
CA ARG A 132 2.60 8.28 57.69
C ARG A 132 2.99 9.71 58.15
N GLN A 133 1.92 10.44 58.53
CA GLN A 133 1.79 11.62 59.42
C GLN A 133 1.75 12.96 58.69
N ASP A 134 0.93 13.95 59.04
CA ASP A 134 -0.25 14.09 59.91
C ASP A 134 -0.88 15.45 59.54
N GLY A 135 -2.19 15.57 59.80
CA GLY A 135 -2.95 16.80 60.10
C GLY A 135 -2.67 18.12 59.36
N GLU A 136 -3.69 18.68 58.70
CA GLU A 136 -4.34 19.90 59.20
C GLU A 136 -5.68 20.15 58.48
N VAL A 137 -6.76 20.20 59.25
CA VAL A 137 -8.07 20.67 58.79
C VAL A 137 -8.13 22.17 59.08
N ARG A 138 -8.26 23.01 58.06
CA ARG A 138 -8.86 24.34 58.24
C ARG A 138 -9.56 24.85 56.99
N SER A 139 -10.76 25.33 57.28
CA SER A 139 -11.79 25.92 56.45
C SER A 139 -11.36 27.20 55.75
N GLY A 140 -11.95 27.45 54.57
CA GLY A 140 -11.81 28.72 53.86
C GLY A 140 -12.85 28.84 52.74
N SER A 141 -13.97 29.47 53.06
CA SER A 141 -15.06 29.83 52.15
C SER A 141 -14.67 30.91 51.14
N ARG A 142 -15.55 31.11 50.13
CA ARG A 142 -15.66 32.23 49.16
C ARG A 142 -14.96 31.99 47.81
N SER A 143 -15.44 32.43 46.66
CA SER A 143 -16.76 32.71 46.04
C SER A 143 -16.43 33.30 44.65
N ASN A 144 -17.41 33.23 43.73
CA ASN A 144 -17.64 34.08 42.55
C ASN A 144 -16.94 33.82 41.19
N GLY A 145 -17.76 34.06 40.15
CA GLY A 145 -17.46 34.28 38.73
C GLY A 145 -17.76 33.04 37.90
N ASP A 146 -18.95 32.81 37.32
CA ASP A 146 -19.80 33.63 36.45
C ASP A 146 -19.12 34.11 35.15
N VAL A 147 -19.94 34.19 34.09
CA VAL A 147 -19.69 34.42 32.64
C VAL A 147 -19.40 33.12 31.87
N GLY A 148 -20.29 32.53 31.06
CA GLY A 148 -21.22 33.10 30.08
C GLY A 148 -20.61 32.94 28.67
N SER A 149 -21.02 32.02 27.79
CA SER A 149 -22.11 32.18 26.80
C SER A 149 -22.22 30.87 25.98
N ARG A 150 -23.38 30.20 25.85
CA ARG A 150 -24.41 30.33 24.78
C ARG A 150 -23.80 30.45 23.37
N ILE A 151 -23.80 29.40 22.54
CA ILE A 151 -24.86 28.87 21.64
C ILE A 151 -25.43 29.92 20.65
N GLY A 152 -25.35 29.59 19.36
CA GLY A 152 -26.17 30.12 18.25
C GLY A 152 -25.44 30.03 16.90
N TYR A 153 -25.70 29.02 16.05
CA TYR A 153 -26.57 29.08 14.86
C TYR A 153 -26.40 30.38 14.06
N SER A 154 -25.90 30.40 12.83
CA SER A 154 -26.57 30.06 11.55
C SER A 154 -25.63 30.65 10.46
N ASP A 155 -25.42 30.09 9.27
CA ASP A 155 -26.28 30.26 8.10
C ASP A 155 -25.70 29.49 6.90
N ARG A 156 -26.59 28.84 6.14
CA ARG A 156 -26.41 28.52 4.71
C ARG A 156 -27.08 29.64 3.90
N PRO A 157 -26.63 29.91 2.67
CA PRO A 157 -27.47 29.48 1.55
C PRO A 157 -26.71 28.95 0.31
N SER A 158 -27.47 28.20 -0.48
CA SER A 158 -27.35 27.77 -1.89
C SER A 158 -27.05 28.95 -2.85
N GLU A 159 -26.54 28.80 -4.09
CA GLU A 159 -27.12 28.10 -5.25
C GLU A 159 -26.27 28.37 -6.55
N GLN A 160 -26.68 27.77 -7.68
CA GLN A 160 -26.28 27.93 -9.11
C GLN A 160 -25.32 26.87 -9.67
N THR A 161 -25.77 25.84 -10.40
CA THR A 161 -26.42 25.75 -11.75
C THR A 161 -25.50 26.14 -12.92
N GLY A 162 -25.38 25.22 -13.89
CA GLY A 162 -24.53 25.36 -15.07
C GLY A 162 -24.69 24.18 -16.04
N ASP A 163 -25.86 24.12 -16.65
CA ASP A 163 -26.23 23.29 -17.80
C ASP A 163 -25.36 23.58 -19.05
N ARG A 164 -24.99 22.53 -19.79
CA ARG A 164 -25.09 22.47 -21.26
C ARG A 164 -24.64 21.11 -21.81
N GLY A 165 -25.62 20.34 -22.28
CA GLY A 165 -25.40 19.30 -23.28
C GLY A 165 -25.11 19.89 -24.67
N ARG A 166 -24.45 19.11 -25.52
CA ARG A 166 -24.58 19.21 -26.97
C ARG A 166 -24.23 17.89 -27.66
N GLU A 167 -25.16 17.48 -28.50
CA GLU A 167 -25.18 16.29 -29.33
C GLU A 167 -24.45 16.49 -30.68
N HIS A 168 -24.30 15.37 -31.39
CA HIS A 168 -24.18 15.19 -32.85
C HIS A 168 -22.89 15.65 -33.58
N PHE A 169 -22.10 14.65 -34.01
CA PHE A 169 -21.91 14.30 -35.44
C PHE A 169 -21.54 12.81 -35.56
#